data_AF-A0A3R6ST73-F1
#
_entry.id   AF-A0A3R6ST73-F1
#
_cell.length_a   1.000
_cell.length_b   1.000
_cell.length_c   1.000
_cell.angle_alpha   90.00
_cell.angle_beta   90.00
_cell.angle_gamma   90.00
#
_symmetry.space_group_name_H-M   'P 1'
#
loop_
_entity.id
_entity.type
_entity.pdbx_description
1 polymer ?
#
loop_
_entity_poly.entity_id
_entity_poly.type
_entity_poly.pdbx_seq_one_letter_code
_entity_poly.pdbx_strand_id
1 'polypeptide(L)'
;MSAYGIEYLDDAMRNLGEMTDYAVNACGMDLEDFWKLFLTTGYAEKFGEGVPRVVSGFSGTELAEEVLRKAGKKDELPEPQVEFTCSREYWSGWILAYYQWYSEKKFKEIEAGLPVREVVEMYPALHEAPEDKFVEAADRIIRRKEQGKNALRRIRKMAGYTQKDLSEQSGVTLRSIQQYEQGKKKIQKASAETVRALARSLGCQMEDLL
;
A
#
# COMPACT_ATOMS: atom_id res chain seq x y z
N MET A 1 12.74 14.10 -5.79
CA MET A 1 13.81 13.38 -6.51
C MET A 1 13.11 12.13 -7.03
N SER A 2 13.77 11.12 -7.57
CA SER A 2 13.12 9.84 -7.87
C SER A 2 13.94 8.73 -7.24
N ALA A 3 13.35 7.55 -7.01
CA ALA A 3 14.02 6.48 -6.27
C ALA A 3 15.35 6.05 -6.91
N TYR A 4 15.41 6.07 -8.24
CA TYR A 4 16.61 5.79 -9.04
C TYR A 4 16.55 6.57 -10.37
N GLY A 5 17.57 6.41 -11.22
CA GLY A 5 17.65 7.09 -12.52
C GLY A 5 16.51 6.71 -13.48
N ILE A 6 16.03 7.66 -14.26
CA ILE A 6 14.93 7.45 -15.23
C ILE A 6 15.28 6.41 -16.30
N GLU A 7 16.56 6.21 -16.56
CA GLU A 7 17.10 5.21 -17.50
C GLU A 7 16.78 3.77 -17.10
N TYR A 8 16.54 3.50 -15.81
CA TYR A 8 16.14 2.18 -15.31
C TYR A 8 14.62 1.99 -15.24
N LEU A 9 13.84 3.04 -15.46
CA LEU A 9 12.41 3.05 -15.16
C LEU A 9 11.62 2.09 -16.06
N ASP A 10 11.87 2.10 -17.36
CA ASP A 10 11.16 1.21 -18.31
C ASP A 10 11.42 -0.26 -17.96
N ASP A 11 12.69 -0.62 -17.71
CA ASP A 11 13.06 -1.99 -17.29
C ASP A 11 12.41 -2.34 -15.95
N ALA A 12 12.45 -1.45 -14.96
CA ALA A 12 11.86 -1.68 -13.65
C ALA A 12 10.36 -1.92 -13.74
N MET A 13 9.65 -1.13 -14.54
CA MET A 13 8.21 -1.27 -14.75
C MET A 13 7.88 -2.58 -15.45
N ARG A 14 8.61 -2.93 -16.52
CA ARG A 14 8.43 -4.21 -17.21
C ARG A 14 8.71 -5.41 -16.31
N ASN A 15 9.82 -5.37 -15.57
CA ASN A 15 10.24 -6.46 -14.69
C ASN A 15 9.26 -6.65 -13.54
N LEU A 16 8.78 -5.59 -12.91
CA LEU A 16 7.82 -5.73 -11.81
C LEU A 16 6.45 -6.20 -12.31
N GLY A 17 6.03 -5.75 -13.50
CA GLY A 17 4.81 -6.25 -14.14
C GLY A 17 4.91 -7.73 -14.52
N GLU A 18 6.00 -8.14 -15.17
CA GLU A 18 6.24 -9.54 -15.48
C GLU A 18 6.31 -10.40 -14.22
N MET A 19 6.94 -9.91 -13.15
CA MET A 19 7.03 -10.61 -11.86
C MET A 19 5.64 -10.94 -11.28
N THR A 20 4.73 -9.96 -11.28
CA THR A 20 3.37 -10.17 -10.75
C THR A 20 2.53 -11.03 -11.66
N ASP A 21 2.66 -10.87 -12.99
CA ASP A 21 1.98 -11.69 -13.98
C ASP A 21 2.39 -13.16 -13.89
N TYR A 22 3.69 -13.43 -13.91
CA TYR A 22 4.23 -14.79 -13.80
C TYR A 22 3.78 -15.48 -12.51
N ALA A 23 3.86 -14.78 -11.37
CA ALA A 23 3.45 -15.36 -10.09
C ALA A 23 1.98 -15.81 -10.07
N VAL A 24 1.08 -15.03 -10.69
CA VAL A 24 -0.35 -15.35 -10.69
C VAL A 24 -0.70 -16.30 -11.82
N ASN A 25 -0.38 -15.92 -13.06
CA ASN A 25 -0.84 -16.61 -14.25
C ASN A 25 -0.01 -17.86 -14.59
N ALA A 26 1.28 -17.89 -14.25
CA ALA A 26 2.11 -19.07 -14.45
C ALA A 26 2.10 -19.96 -13.21
N CYS A 27 2.42 -19.41 -12.03
CA CYS A 27 2.53 -20.21 -10.80
C CYS A 27 1.19 -20.48 -10.10
N GLY A 28 0.07 -19.88 -10.57
CA GLY A 28 -1.25 -20.07 -9.97
C GLY A 28 -1.37 -19.52 -8.55
N MET A 29 -0.54 -18.55 -8.16
CA MET A 29 -0.55 -17.98 -6.82
C MET A 29 -1.57 -16.85 -6.69
N ASP A 30 -2.09 -16.67 -5.47
CA ASP A 30 -2.80 -15.43 -5.13
C ASP A 30 -1.81 -14.25 -5.12
N LEU A 31 -2.22 -13.13 -5.72
CA LEU A 31 -1.37 -11.95 -5.86
C LEU A 31 -1.01 -11.33 -4.51
N GLU A 32 -1.95 -11.23 -3.57
CA GLU A 32 -1.67 -10.64 -2.26
C GLU A 32 -0.67 -11.50 -1.49
N ASP A 33 -0.78 -12.83 -1.60
CA ASP A 33 0.15 -13.75 -0.96
C ASP A 33 1.54 -13.70 -1.59
N PHE A 34 1.65 -13.66 -2.92
CA PHE A 34 2.93 -13.45 -3.57
C PHE A 34 3.55 -12.09 -3.22
N TRP A 35 2.75 -11.03 -3.22
CA TRP A 35 3.20 -9.69 -2.88
C TRP A 35 3.73 -9.59 -1.44
N LYS A 36 3.10 -10.28 -0.48
CA LYS A 36 3.63 -10.42 0.89
C LYS A 36 5.01 -11.10 0.90
N LEU A 37 5.26 -12.09 0.04
CA LEU A 37 6.59 -12.71 -0.08
C LEU A 37 7.60 -11.71 -0.65
N PHE A 38 7.25 -10.94 -1.68
CA PHE A 38 8.09 -9.88 -2.22
C PHE A 38 8.49 -8.84 -1.14
N LEU A 39 7.54 -8.42 -0.31
CA LEU A 39 7.75 -7.48 0.79
C LEU A 39 8.61 -8.05 1.94
N THR A 40 8.52 -9.35 2.22
CA THR A 40 9.19 -9.98 3.38
C THR A 40 10.56 -10.57 3.06
N THR A 41 10.80 -10.95 1.80
CA THR A 41 12.10 -11.49 1.33
C THR A 41 13.16 -10.40 1.13
N GLY A 42 12.78 -9.12 1.21
CA GLY A 42 13.69 -7.97 1.06
C GLY A 42 13.99 -7.57 -0.39
N TYR A 43 13.40 -8.24 -1.38
CA TYR A 43 13.50 -7.81 -2.77
C TYR A 43 12.77 -6.49 -3.02
N ALA A 44 11.65 -6.24 -2.33
CA ALA A 44 10.96 -4.95 -2.37
C ALA A 44 11.84 -3.76 -1.92
N GLU A 45 12.66 -3.96 -0.89
CA GLU A 45 13.58 -2.92 -0.41
C GLU A 45 14.69 -2.67 -1.43
N LYS A 46 15.31 -3.72 -1.95
CA LYS A 46 16.35 -3.61 -2.99
C LYS A 46 15.84 -2.97 -4.28
N PHE A 47 14.60 -3.29 -4.68
CA PHE A 47 13.97 -2.68 -5.84
C PHE A 47 13.78 -1.17 -5.61
N GLY A 48 13.24 -0.79 -4.46
CA GLY A 48 13.04 0.63 -4.12
C GLY A 48 14.31 1.43 -3.91
N GLU A 49 15.43 0.78 -3.57
CA GLU A 49 16.77 1.36 -3.52
C GLU A 49 17.46 1.45 -4.90
N GLY A 50 16.82 0.92 -5.96
CA GLY A 50 17.38 0.96 -7.30
C GLY A 50 18.55 0.01 -7.52
N VAL A 51 18.65 -1.10 -6.78
CA VAL A 51 19.74 -2.08 -6.97
C VAL A 51 19.72 -2.57 -8.42
N PRO A 52 20.76 -2.32 -9.25
CA PRO A 52 20.70 -2.54 -10.69
C PRO A 52 20.28 -3.97 -11.08
N ARG A 53 20.80 -4.96 -10.36
CA ARG A 53 20.43 -6.36 -10.57
C ARG A 53 18.94 -6.64 -10.38
N VAL A 54 18.26 -5.91 -9.49
CA VAL A 54 16.84 -6.11 -9.16
C VAL A 54 15.94 -5.29 -10.07
N VAL A 55 16.33 -4.07 -10.44
CA VAL A 55 15.50 -3.20 -11.29
C VAL A 55 15.64 -3.49 -12.78
N SER A 56 16.84 -3.84 -13.28
CA SER A 56 17.06 -4.09 -14.71
C SER A 56 17.89 -5.35 -15.04
N GLY A 57 18.54 -5.97 -14.06
CA GLY A 57 19.42 -7.11 -14.31
C GLY A 57 18.72 -8.47 -14.33
N PHE A 58 17.60 -8.62 -13.63
CA PHE A 58 16.73 -9.78 -13.70
C PHE A 58 15.60 -9.53 -14.69
N SER A 59 15.09 -10.57 -15.35
CA SER A 59 13.73 -10.52 -15.88
C SER A 59 12.72 -10.51 -14.74
N GLY A 60 11.46 -10.16 -15.02
CA GLY A 60 10.42 -10.25 -14.00
C GLY A 60 10.19 -11.69 -13.52
N THR A 61 10.31 -12.66 -14.41
CA THR A 61 10.24 -14.09 -14.07
C THR A 61 11.37 -14.48 -13.12
N GLU A 62 12.63 -14.14 -13.44
CA GLU A 62 13.79 -14.42 -12.58
C GLU A 62 13.65 -13.75 -11.21
N LEU A 63 13.11 -12.53 -11.17
CA LEU A 63 12.83 -11.83 -9.92
C LEU A 63 11.77 -12.58 -9.08
N ALA A 64 10.71 -13.08 -9.72
CA ALA A 64 9.68 -13.88 -9.05
C ALA A 64 10.26 -15.19 -8.49
N GLU A 65 11.03 -15.92 -9.30
CA GLU A 65 11.72 -17.13 -8.88
C GLU A 65 12.64 -16.87 -7.68
N GLU A 66 13.38 -15.76 -7.70
CA GLU A 66 14.26 -15.36 -6.60
C GLU A 66 13.49 -15.05 -5.30
N VAL A 67 12.34 -14.38 -5.41
CA VAL A 67 11.42 -14.17 -4.27
C VAL A 67 10.94 -15.50 -3.72
N LEU A 68 10.46 -16.41 -4.57
CA LEU A 68 9.93 -17.72 -4.17
C LEU A 68 11.01 -18.61 -3.55
N ARG A 69 12.19 -18.66 -4.17
CA ARG A 69 13.37 -19.38 -3.67
C ARG A 69 13.77 -18.89 -2.28
N LYS A 70 13.80 -17.57 -2.08
CA LYS A 70 14.14 -16.97 -0.78
C LYS A 70 13.05 -17.19 0.26
N ALA A 71 11.79 -17.30 -0.15
CA ALA A 71 10.67 -17.71 0.70
C ALA A 71 10.68 -19.21 1.06
N GLY A 72 11.61 -19.99 0.51
CA GLY A 72 11.76 -21.42 0.79
C GLY A 72 10.90 -22.34 -0.07
N LYS A 73 10.25 -21.81 -1.11
CA LYS A 73 9.60 -22.65 -2.13
C LYS A 73 10.70 -23.20 -3.04
N LYS A 74 10.82 -24.53 -3.11
CA LYS A 74 11.90 -25.26 -3.82
C LYS A 74 11.39 -26.09 -5.00
N ASP A 75 10.14 -25.91 -5.40
CA ASP A 75 9.52 -26.72 -6.45
C ASP A 75 10.01 -26.33 -7.85
N GLU A 76 9.84 -27.25 -8.81
CA GLU A 76 9.97 -26.97 -10.25
C GLU A 76 8.95 -25.90 -10.62
N LEU A 77 9.43 -24.67 -10.78
CA LEU A 77 8.60 -23.55 -11.19
C LEU A 77 8.27 -23.68 -12.69
N PRO A 78 7.07 -23.25 -13.13
CA PRO A 78 6.69 -23.28 -14.53
C PRO A 78 7.69 -22.53 -15.42
N GLU A 79 7.83 -22.94 -16.68
CA GLU A 79 8.66 -22.19 -17.61
C GLU A 79 8.18 -20.74 -17.77
N PRO A 80 9.09 -19.80 -18.09
CA PRO A 80 8.75 -18.40 -18.34
C PRO A 80 7.65 -18.29 -19.39
N GLN A 81 6.68 -17.40 -19.16
CA GLN A 81 5.66 -17.11 -20.15
C GLN A 81 6.26 -16.25 -21.27
N VAL A 82 5.90 -16.56 -22.53
CA VAL A 82 6.37 -15.81 -23.71
C VAL A 82 5.34 -14.75 -24.14
N GLU A 83 4.09 -14.91 -23.71
CA GLU A 83 2.98 -13.98 -24.00
C GLU A 83 2.59 -13.18 -22.76
N PHE A 84 3.27 -12.05 -22.54
CA PHE A 84 2.86 -11.05 -21.56
C PHE A 84 1.68 -10.25 -22.13
N THR A 85 0.51 -10.88 -22.13
CA THR A 85 -0.73 -10.14 -22.42
C THR A 85 -0.90 -9.03 -21.36
N CYS A 86 -1.58 -7.94 -21.70
CA CYS A 86 -1.91 -6.85 -20.79
C CYS A 86 -2.86 -7.33 -19.68
N SER A 87 -2.42 -8.23 -18.82
CA SER A 87 -3.18 -8.73 -17.70
C SER A 87 -3.27 -7.63 -16.64
N ARG A 88 -4.31 -7.69 -15.82
CA ARG A 88 -4.46 -6.75 -14.71
C ARG A 88 -3.36 -6.95 -13.66
N GLU A 89 -2.85 -8.16 -13.53
CA GLU A 89 -1.72 -8.52 -12.68
C GLU A 89 -0.42 -7.89 -13.19
N TYR A 90 -0.15 -7.99 -14.49
CA TYR A 90 1.00 -7.33 -15.13
C TYR A 90 0.95 -5.82 -14.90
N TRP A 91 -0.18 -5.20 -15.26
CA TRP A 91 -0.34 -3.76 -15.11
C TRP A 91 -0.19 -3.31 -13.65
N SER A 92 -0.69 -4.09 -12.69
CA SER A 92 -0.58 -3.75 -11.27
C SER A 92 0.87 -3.70 -10.78
N GLY A 93 1.72 -4.65 -11.19
CA GLY A 93 3.15 -4.61 -10.90
C GLY A 93 3.84 -3.45 -11.62
N TRP A 94 3.53 -3.28 -12.91
CA TRP A 94 4.09 -2.23 -13.75
C TRP A 94 3.81 -0.82 -13.20
N ILE A 95 2.56 -0.52 -12.84
CA ILE A 95 2.19 0.81 -12.33
C ILE A 95 2.70 1.05 -10.91
N LEU A 96 2.85 -0.01 -10.10
CA LEU A 96 3.43 0.08 -8.77
C LEU A 96 4.92 0.41 -8.83
N ALA A 97 5.67 -0.08 -9.82
CA ALA A 97 7.06 0.31 -10.04
C ALA A 97 7.16 1.81 -10.34
N TYR A 98 6.31 2.33 -11.25
CA TYR A 98 6.25 3.76 -11.55
C TYR A 98 5.93 4.60 -10.32
N TYR A 99 4.88 4.22 -9.58
CA TYR A 99 4.46 4.97 -8.40
C TYR A 99 5.52 4.94 -7.29
N GLN A 100 6.21 3.80 -7.10
CA GLN A 100 7.32 3.69 -6.16
C GLN A 100 8.47 4.61 -6.57
N TRP A 101 8.86 4.58 -7.84
CA TRP A 101 9.94 5.43 -8.38
C TRP A 101 9.63 6.92 -8.25
N TYR A 102 8.40 7.32 -8.61
CA TYR A 102 7.93 8.70 -8.58
C TYR A 102 7.80 9.24 -7.15
N SER A 103 7.21 8.45 -6.24
CA SER A 103 6.90 8.90 -4.88
C SER A 103 8.04 8.69 -3.88
N GLU A 104 9.06 7.91 -4.25
CA GLU A 104 10.18 7.47 -3.40
C GLU A 104 9.73 6.68 -2.15
N LYS A 105 8.43 6.31 -2.05
CA LYS A 105 7.89 5.54 -0.93
C LYS A 105 8.38 4.10 -0.98
N LYS A 106 8.54 3.45 0.16
CA LYS A 106 8.82 2.01 0.20
C LYS A 106 7.54 1.24 -0.17
N PHE A 107 7.66 0.10 -0.86
CA PHE A 107 6.50 -0.74 -1.16
C PHE A 107 5.71 -1.16 0.10
N LYS A 108 6.36 -1.33 1.25
CA LYS A 108 5.65 -1.57 2.53
C LYS A 108 4.75 -0.41 2.96
N GLU A 109 5.16 0.83 2.69
CA GLU A 109 4.37 2.03 2.99
C GLU A 109 3.23 2.19 2.00
N ILE A 110 3.51 1.91 0.72
CA ILE A 110 2.49 1.88 -0.34
C ILE A 110 1.44 0.83 0.02
N GLU A 111 1.81 -0.41 0.28
CA GLU A 111 0.90 -1.50 0.66
C GLU A 111 0.03 -1.17 1.88
N ALA A 112 0.59 -0.45 2.87
CA ALA A 112 -0.15 -0.05 4.07
C ALA A 112 -1.22 1.04 3.82
N GLY A 113 -1.11 1.77 2.71
CA GLY A 113 -2.04 2.82 2.29
C GLY A 113 -2.91 2.42 1.10
N LEU A 114 -2.36 1.70 0.13
CA LEU A 114 -2.99 1.24 -1.09
C LEU A 114 -2.51 -0.21 -1.33
N PRO A 115 -3.20 -1.21 -0.77
CA PRO A 115 -2.88 -2.62 -0.96
C PRO A 115 -2.90 -3.01 -2.45
N VAL A 116 -2.04 -3.94 -2.85
CA VAL A 116 -1.95 -4.42 -4.25
C VAL A 116 -3.32 -4.86 -4.81
N ARG A 117 -4.19 -5.44 -3.98
CA ARG A 117 -5.56 -5.79 -4.38
C ARG A 117 -6.36 -4.57 -4.85
N GLU A 118 -6.29 -3.47 -4.12
CA GLU A 118 -6.98 -2.22 -4.51
C GLU A 118 -6.36 -1.63 -5.78
N VAL A 119 -5.05 -1.78 -5.98
CA VAL A 119 -4.39 -1.39 -7.23
C VAL A 119 -4.99 -2.18 -8.39
N VAL A 120 -5.07 -3.50 -8.30
CA VAL A 120 -5.65 -4.32 -9.37
C VAL A 120 -7.10 -3.93 -9.68
N GLU A 121 -7.90 -3.57 -8.67
CA GLU A 121 -9.28 -3.09 -8.87
C GLU A 121 -9.34 -1.76 -9.67
N MET A 122 -8.25 -0.99 -9.73
CA MET A 122 -8.16 0.24 -10.52
C MET A 122 -7.87 -0.02 -12.01
N TYR A 123 -7.52 -1.25 -12.39
CA TYR A 123 -7.14 -1.62 -13.76
C TYR A 123 -8.17 -1.17 -14.81
N PRO A 124 -9.48 -1.48 -14.69
CA PRO A 124 -10.45 -1.16 -15.75
C PRO A 124 -10.57 0.35 -16.04
N ALA A 125 -10.25 1.20 -15.06
CA ALA A 125 -10.38 2.64 -15.18
C ALA A 125 -9.08 3.33 -15.61
N LEU A 126 -7.92 2.76 -15.31
CA LEU A 126 -6.64 3.47 -15.38
C LEU A 126 -5.58 2.83 -16.27
N HIS A 127 -5.76 1.59 -16.75
CA HIS A 127 -4.71 0.91 -17.52
C HIS A 127 -4.41 1.53 -18.90
N GLU A 128 -5.37 2.26 -19.46
CA GLU A 128 -5.19 3.03 -20.71
C GLU A 128 -4.93 4.53 -20.44
N ALA A 129 -4.93 4.94 -19.17
CA ALA A 129 -4.71 6.33 -18.78
C ALA A 129 -3.22 6.62 -18.59
N PRO A 130 -2.79 7.89 -18.70
CA PRO A 130 -1.44 8.29 -18.32
C PRO A 130 -1.15 7.95 -16.86
N GLU A 131 0.09 7.59 -16.57
CA GLU A 131 0.56 7.10 -15.27
C GLU A 131 0.35 8.14 -14.15
N ASP A 132 0.42 9.43 -14.49
CA ASP A 132 0.13 10.53 -13.57
C ASP A 132 -1.30 10.49 -13.01
N LYS A 133 -2.26 9.91 -13.75
CA LYS A 133 -3.63 9.69 -13.25
C LYS A 133 -3.69 8.62 -12.17
N PHE A 134 -2.84 7.60 -12.27
CA PHE A 134 -2.68 6.66 -11.19
C PHE A 134 -2.04 7.34 -9.97
N VAL A 135 -1.00 8.14 -10.15
CA VAL A 135 -0.35 8.89 -9.05
C VAL A 135 -1.36 9.76 -8.32
N GLU A 136 -2.15 10.57 -9.04
CA GLU A 136 -3.20 11.43 -8.47
C GLU A 136 -4.22 10.63 -7.65
N ALA A 137 -4.64 9.46 -8.15
CA ALA A 137 -5.60 8.59 -7.49
C ALA A 137 -5.01 7.91 -6.25
N ALA A 138 -3.80 7.36 -6.37
CA ALA A 138 -3.07 6.69 -5.30
C ALA A 138 -2.80 7.65 -4.13
N ASP A 139 -2.26 8.84 -4.40
CA ASP A 139 -2.01 9.87 -3.39
C ASP A 139 -3.30 10.28 -2.66
N ARG A 140 -4.41 10.41 -3.40
CA ARG A 140 -5.72 10.71 -2.81
C ARG A 140 -6.19 9.61 -1.86
N ILE A 141 -6.08 8.34 -2.27
CA ILE A 141 -6.50 7.19 -1.45
C ILE A 141 -5.65 7.11 -0.17
N ILE A 142 -4.32 7.17 -0.31
CA ILE A 142 -3.39 7.08 0.81
C ILE A 142 -3.63 8.24 1.78
N ARG A 143 -3.73 9.47 1.29
CA ARG A 143 -4.02 10.65 2.12
C ARG A 143 -5.34 10.52 2.86
N ARG A 144 -6.40 10.03 2.21
CA ARG A 144 -7.71 9.83 2.84
C ARG A 144 -7.63 8.81 3.98
N LYS A 145 -6.94 7.68 3.77
CA LYS A 145 -6.77 6.66 4.82
C LYS A 145 -5.90 7.14 5.97
N GLU A 146 -4.85 7.93 5.71
CA GLU A 146 -4.04 8.55 6.76
C GLU A 146 -4.82 9.57 7.59
N GLN A 147 -5.67 10.36 6.95
CA GLN A 147 -6.57 11.30 7.63
C GLN A 147 -7.57 10.59 8.54
N GLY A 148 -8.15 9.47 8.09
CA GLY A 148 -9.03 8.63 8.91
C GLY A 148 -8.33 8.03 10.14
N LYS A 149 -7.08 7.56 9.99
CA LYS A 149 -6.26 7.03 11.11
C LYS A 149 -6.04 8.06 12.22
N ASN A 150 -5.99 9.35 11.88
CA ASN A 150 -5.71 10.44 12.82
C ASN A 150 -6.88 11.40 13.04
N ALA A 151 -8.09 11.05 12.58
CA ALA A 151 -9.24 11.95 12.59
C ALA A 151 -9.54 12.48 14.00
N LEU A 152 -9.58 11.59 14.99
CA LEU A 152 -9.77 11.94 16.41
C LEU A 152 -8.74 12.95 16.90
N ARG A 153 -7.44 12.69 16.65
CA ARG A 153 -6.35 13.56 17.10
C ARG A 153 -6.40 14.93 16.44
N ARG A 154 -6.71 14.96 15.14
CA ARG A 154 -6.81 16.19 14.35
C ARG A 154 -7.97 17.05 14.84
N ILE A 155 -9.16 16.48 14.95
CA ILE A 155 -10.38 17.20 15.38
C ILE A 155 -10.22 17.67 16.82
N ARG A 156 -9.69 16.83 17.73
CA ARG A 156 -9.39 17.23 19.11
C ARG A 156 -8.49 18.46 19.18
N LYS A 157 -7.39 18.46 18.41
CA LYS A 157 -6.47 19.61 18.38
C LYS A 157 -7.13 20.86 17.80
N MET A 158 -7.96 20.71 16.76
CA MET A 158 -8.72 21.83 16.18
C MET A 158 -9.74 22.41 17.17
N ALA A 159 -10.34 21.56 18.01
CA ALA A 159 -11.23 21.97 19.10
C ALA A 159 -10.48 22.53 20.33
N GLY A 160 -9.15 22.58 20.32
CA GLY A 160 -8.34 23.15 21.41
C GLY A 160 -8.18 22.24 22.64
N TYR A 161 -8.60 20.99 22.59
CA TYR A 161 -8.53 20.09 23.74
C TYR A 161 -7.20 19.36 23.86
N THR A 162 -6.73 19.15 25.09
CA THR A 162 -5.74 18.11 25.41
C THR A 162 -6.41 16.72 25.44
N GLN A 163 -5.61 15.65 25.46
CA GLN A 163 -6.16 14.30 25.61
C GLN A 163 -6.90 14.11 26.94
N LYS A 164 -6.46 14.83 27.99
CA LYS A 164 -7.10 14.82 29.30
C LYS A 164 -8.45 15.55 29.26
N ASP A 165 -8.51 16.73 28.64
CA ASP A 165 -9.75 17.49 28.53
C ASP A 165 -10.82 16.70 27.76
N LEU A 166 -10.43 16.05 26.65
CA LEU A 166 -11.35 15.20 25.89
C LEU A 166 -11.81 13.99 26.71
N SER A 167 -10.94 13.43 27.55
CA SER A 167 -11.30 12.32 28.44
C SER A 167 -12.36 12.74 29.46
N GLU A 168 -12.16 13.88 30.10
CA GLU A 168 -13.06 14.41 31.12
C GLU A 168 -14.42 14.80 30.51
N GLN A 169 -14.43 15.40 29.33
CA GLN A 169 -15.69 15.81 28.68
C GLN A 169 -16.49 14.67 28.05
N SER A 170 -15.81 13.68 27.47
CA SER A 170 -16.49 12.58 26.76
C SER A 170 -16.83 11.40 27.66
N GLY A 171 -16.25 11.33 28.88
CA GLY A 171 -16.34 10.16 29.75
C GLY A 171 -15.55 8.95 29.25
N VAL A 172 -14.86 9.06 28.11
CA VAL A 172 -13.99 8.02 27.58
C VAL A 172 -12.65 8.09 28.30
N THR A 173 -12.11 6.94 28.72
CA THR A 173 -10.86 6.93 29.49
C THR A 173 -9.68 7.49 28.70
N LEU A 174 -8.79 8.23 29.37
CA LEU A 174 -7.58 8.81 28.77
C LEU A 174 -6.76 7.75 28.03
N ARG A 175 -6.65 6.55 28.60
CA ARG A 175 -5.97 5.42 27.99
C ARG A 175 -6.60 5.00 26.66
N SER A 176 -7.94 5.00 26.57
CA SER A 176 -8.64 4.67 25.32
C SER A 176 -8.41 5.75 24.26
N ILE A 177 -8.50 7.03 24.62
CA ILE A 177 -8.22 8.15 23.70
C ILE A 177 -6.78 8.05 23.17
N GLN A 178 -5.80 7.83 24.05
CA GLN A 178 -4.41 7.60 23.65
C GLN A 178 -4.26 6.41 22.70
N GLN A 179 -4.93 5.30 22.97
CA GLN A 179 -4.87 4.13 22.11
C GLN A 179 -5.50 4.37 20.73
N TYR A 180 -6.59 5.13 20.66
CA TYR A 180 -7.20 5.52 19.38
C TYR A 180 -6.27 6.45 18.59
N GLU A 181 -5.75 7.51 19.23
CA GLU A 181 -4.86 8.48 18.55
C GLU A 181 -3.49 7.92 18.16
N GLN A 182 -3.02 6.86 18.84
CA GLN A 182 -1.80 6.14 18.49
C GLN A 182 -2.04 5.01 17.50
N GLY A 183 -3.29 4.80 17.04
CA GLY A 183 -3.66 3.71 16.13
C GLY A 183 -3.59 2.30 16.74
N LYS A 184 -3.33 2.17 18.04
CA LYS A 184 -3.33 0.88 18.77
C LYS A 184 -4.73 0.27 18.87
N LYS A 185 -5.77 1.12 18.89
CA LYS A 185 -7.16 0.73 18.72
C LYS A 185 -7.73 1.45 17.52
N LYS A 186 -8.51 0.73 16.71
CA LYS A 186 -9.28 1.34 15.61
C LYS A 186 -10.54 1.97 16.20
N ILE A 187 -10.71 3.28 16.02
CA ILE A 187 -11.93 3.99 16.45
C ILE A 187 -13.17 3.46 15.72
N GLN A 188 -12.99 2.95 14.49
CA GLN A 188 -14.02 2.27 13.70
C GLN A 188 -14.55 0.98 14.36
N LYS A 189 -13.82 0.43 15.33
CA LYS A 189 -14.24 -0.74 16.12
C LYS A 189 -14.71 -0.37 17.54
N ALA A 190 -14.78 0.91 17.89
CA ALA A 190 -15.32 1.35 19.17
C ALA A 190 -16.85 1.18 19.20
N SER A 191 -17.44 1.10 20.39
CA SER A 191 -18.90 1.08 20.50
C SER A 191 -19.50 2.38 19.95
N ALA A 192 -20.67 2.30 19.34
CA ALA A 192 -21.37 3.47 18.81
C ALA A 192 -21.56 4.56 19.89
N GLU A 193 -21.76 4.15 21.15
CA GLU A 193 -21.86 5.07 22.28
C GLU A 193 -20.56 5.83 22.53
N THR A 194 -19.40 5.16 22.45
CA THR A 194 -18.08 5.77 22.60
C THR A 194 -17.84 6.79 21.49
N VAL A 195 -18.10 6.41 20.23
CA VAL A 195 -17.91 7.30 19.07
C VAL A 195 -18.83 8.51 19.18
N ARG A 196 -20.10 8.30 19.56
CA ARG A 196 -21.08 9.38 19.78
C ARG A 196 -20.66 10.32 20.90
N ALA A 197 -20.14 9.80 22.01
CA ALA A 197 -19.67 10.63 23.12
C ALA A 197 -18.49 11.52 22.71
N LEU A 198 -17.50 10.95 22.01
CA LEU A 198 -16.37 11.69 21.45
C LEU A 198 -16.83 12.75 20.45
N ALA A 199 -17.72 12.39 19.51
CA ALA A 199 -18.24 13.28 18.49
C ALA A 199 -18.96 14.49 19.09
N ARG A 200 -19.82 14.25 20.10
CA ARG A 200 -20.53 15.31 20.82
C ARG A 200 -19.59 16.25 21.56
N SER A 201 -18.61 15.73 22.30
CA SER A 201 -17.63 16.58 23.01
C SER A 201 -16.79 17.41 22.04
N LEU A 202 -16.52 16.89 20.84
CA LEU A 202 -15.73 17.54 19.80
C LEU A 202 -16.52 18.45 18.87
N GLY A 203 -17.85 18.47 18.97
CA GLY A 203 -18.71 19.25 18.08
C GLY A 203 -18.66 18.79 16.62
N CYS A 204 -18.45 17.49 16.38
CA CYS A 204 -18.40 16.89 15.04
C CYS A 204 -19.43 15.78 14.88
N GLN A 205 -19.65 15.31 13.65
CA GLN A 205 -20.48 14.14 13.39
C GLN A 205 -19.70 12.86 13.67
N MET A 206 -20.40 11.73 13.85
CA MET A 206 -19.72 10.45 14.10
C MET A 206 -18.87 10.04 12.89
N GLU A 207 -19.33 10.36 11.69
CA GLU A 207 -18.68 10.09 10.41
C GLU A 207 -17.35 10.83 10.28
N ASP A 208 -17.20 11.99 10.92
CA ASP A 208 -15.95 12.75 10.92
C ASP A 208 -14.83 12.04 11.69
N LEU A 209 -15.20 11.11 12.58
CA LEU A 209 -14.27 10.31 13.39
C LEU A 209 -13.95 8.94 12.78
N LEU A 210 -14.64 8.50 11.73
CA LEU A 210 -14.58 7.14 11.18
C LEU A 210 -13.73 7.04 9.90
#